data_AF-A0A139QTY0-F1
#
_entry.id   AF-A0A139QTY0-F1
#
_cell.length_a   1.000
_cell.length_b   1.000
_cell.length_c   1.000
_cell.angle_alpha   90.00
_cell.angle_beta   90.00
_cell.angle_gamma   90.00
#
_symmetry.space_group_name_H-M   'P 1'
#
loop_
_entity.id
_entity.type
_entity.pdbx_description
1 polymer ?
#
loop_
_entity_poly.entity_id
_entity_poly.type
_entity_poly.pdbx_seq_one_letter_code
_entity_poly.pdbx_strand_id
1 'polypeptide(L)' 'MTLDVNKDKLTILGVQFDNFPDFDTVWYAIGSSMIENYEPTVQDVIDLKAHVINRRKELNIGFLNTSSTLIALMPQKI' A
#
# COMPACT_ATOMS: atom_id res chain seq x y z
N MET A 1 4.29 6.21 23.07
CA MET A 1 4.73 4.89 22.57
C MET A 1 5.62 5.10 21.36
N THR A 2 6.60 4.24 21.13
CA THR A 2 7.49 4.29 19.96
C THR A 2 7.24 3.04 19.14
N LEU A 3 6.76 3.21 17.90
CA LEU A 3 6.62 2.11 16.95
C LEU A 3 8.02 1.65 16.49
N ASP A 4 8.29 0.35 16.50
CA ASP A 4 9.53 -0.20 15.94
C ASP A 4 9.48 -0.11 14.40
N VAL A 5 10.32 0.77 13.84
CA VAL A 5 10.38 1.04 12.40
C VAL A 5 11.84 1.15 11.97
N ASN A 6 12.19 0.45 10.90
CA ASN A 6 13.48 0.60 10.22
C ASN A 6 13.24 1.02 8.76
N LYS A 7 13.60 2.27 8.43
CA LYS A 7 13.40 2.82 7.08
C LYS A 7 14.40 2.30 6.06
N ASP A 8 15.62 1.95 6.49
CA ASP A 8 16.65 1.42 5.59
C ASP A 8 16.32 0.00 5.14
N LYS A 9 15.76 -0.80 6.06
CA LYS A 9 15.33 -2.18 5.80
C LYS A 9 13.85 -2.31 5.40
N LEU A 10 13.11 -1.20 5.43
CA LEU A 10 11.67 -1.14 5.19
C LEU A 10 10.92 -2.13 6.08
N THR A 11 11.09 -2.05 7.39
CA THR A 11 10.39 -2.91 8.36
C THR A 11 9.55 -2.13 9.35
N ILE A 12 8.37 -2.64 9.69
CA ILE A 12 7.50 -2.16 10.77
C ILE A 12 7.22 -3.36 11.68
N LEU A 13 7.55 -3.27 12.98
CA LEU A 13 7.46 -4.38 13.94
C LEU A 13 8.13 -5.68 13.42
N GLY A 14 9.27 -5.54 12.73
CA GLY A 14 9.98 -6.66 12.10
C GLY A 14 9.39 -7.20 10.78
N VAL A 15 8.21 -6.74 10.36
CA VAL A 15 7.60 -7.14 9.08
C VAL A 15 8.25 -6.36 7.94
N GLN A 16 8.91 -7.07 7.01
CA GLN A 16 9.61 -6.47 5.87
C GLN A 16 8.67 -6.15 4.70
N PHE A 17 8.93 -5.03 4.02
CA PHE A 17 8.24 -4.59 2.81
C PHE A 17 9.16 -4.65 1.59
N ASP A 18 8.60 -4.95 0.42
CA ASP A 18 9.37 -5.12 -0.82
C ASP A 18 9.66 -3.79 -1.52
N ASN A 19 8.91 -2.74 -1.19
CA ASN A 19 9.03 -1.42 -1.82
C ASN A 19 8.60 -0.32 -0.83
N PHE A 20 9.20 0.87 -1.01
CA PHE A 20 8.93 2.04 -0.17
C PHE A 20 7.46 2.50 -0.21
N PRO A 21 6.75 2.52 -1.36
CA PRO A 21 5.36 2.98 -1.37
C PRO A 21 4.40 2.12 -0.51
N ASP A 22 4.56 0.80 -0.47
CA ASP A 22 3.77 -0.05 0.45
C ASP A 22 4.11 0.23 1.91
N PHE A 23 5.41 0.33 2.20
CA PHE A 23 5.91 0.63 3.53
C PHE A 23 5.37 1.96 4.05
N ASP A 24 5.49 3.03 3.25
CA ASP A 24 5.07 4.38 3.63
C ASP A 24 3.56 4.45 3.88
N THR A 25 2.77 3.80 3.02
CA THR A 25 1.31 3.73 3.18
C THR A 25 0.91 3.05 4.49
N VAL A 26 1.50 1.89 4.80
CA VAL A 26 1.18 1.17 6.05
C VAL A 26 1.72 1.91 7.27
N TRP A 27 2.92 2.50 7.18
CA TRP A 27 3.51 3.27 8.26
C TRP A 27 2.64 4.48 8.63
N TYR A 28 2.12 5.20 7.63
CA TYR A 28 1.21 6.32 7.85
C TYR A 28 -0.12 5.87 8.48
N ALA A 29 -0.71 4.77 7.99
CA ALA A 29 -1.97 4.25 8.53
C ALA A 29 -1.84 3.88 10.01
N ILE A 30 -0.79 3.13 10.37
CA ILE A 30 -0.52 2.74 11.75
C ILE A 30 -0.21 3.95 12.63
N GLY A 31 0.67 4.84 12.15
CA GLY A 31 1.03 6.05 12.89
C GLY A 31 -0.18 6.93 13.20
N SER A 32 -1.15 6.99 12.29
CA SER A 32 -2.41 7.71 12.51
C SER A 32 -3.27 7.04 13.58
N SER A 33 -3.41 5.71 13.54
CA SER A 33 -4.20 4.96 14.54
C SER A 33 -3.61 5.06 15.96
N MET A 34 -2.28 5.13 16.10
CA MET A 34 -1.62 5.26 17.41
C MET A 34 -1.96 6.55 18.17
N ILE A 35 -2.44 7.59 17.48
CA ILE A 35 -2.91 8.85 18.11
C ILE A 35 -4.19 8.59 18.94
N GLU A 36 -4.92 7.52 18.65
CA GLU A 36 -6.15 7.12 19.35
C GLU A 36 -5.91 6.10 20.49
N ASN A 37 -4.70 6.07 21.05
CA ASN A 37 -4.26 5.09 22.06
C ASN A 37 -4.30 3.63 21.59
N TYR A 38 -4.36 3.40 20.28
CA TYR A 38 -4.25 2.08 19.71
C TYR A 38 -2.81 1.58 19.73
N GLU A 39 -2.61 0.34 20.17
CA GLU A 39 -1.32 -0.33 20.16
C GLU A 39 -1.30 -1.36 19.01
N PRO A 40 -0.58 -1.08 17.92
CA PRO A 40 -0.56 -1.96 16.75
C PRO A 40 0.21 -3.25 17.04
N THR A 41 -0.31 -4.36 16.54
CA THR A 41 0.32 -5.67 16.62
C THR A 41 1.03 -6.02 15.31
N VAL A 42 1.88 -7.05 15.35
CA VAL A 42 2.49 -7.63 14.13
C VAL A 42 1.42 -8.08 13.13
N GLN A 43 0.28 -8.60 13.61
CA GLN A 43 -0.79 -9.07 12.74
C GLN A 43 -1.44 -7.91 11.98
N ASP A 44 -1.65 -6.76 12.64
CA ASP A 44 -2.21 -5.57 11.99
C ASP A 44 -1.30 -5.08 10.84
N VAL A 45 0.02 -5.14 11.03
CA VAL A 45 0.99 -4.80 9.98
C VAL A 45 0.89 -5.78 8.81
N ILE A 46 0.76 -7.08 9.08
CA ILE A 46 0.61 -8.12 8.05
C ILE A 46 -0.68 -7.90 7.24
N ASP A 47 -1.79 -7.65 7.93
CA ASP A 47 -3.11 -7.47 7.32
C ASP A 47 -3.16 -6.19 6.47
N LEU A 48 -2.63 -5.08 7.00
CA LEU A 48 -2.51 -3.83 6.25
C LEU A 48 -1.59 -3.97 5.05
N LYS A 49 -0.44 -4.64 5.19
CA LYS A 49 0.46 -4.93 4.07
C LYS A 49 -0.26 -5.71 2.97
N ALA A 50 -0.96 -6.78 3.32
CA ALA A 50 -1.74 -7.56 2.36
C ALA A 50 -2.83 -6.72 1.69
N HIS A 51 -3.54 -5.89 2.46
CA HIS A 51 -4.56 -5.00 1.94
C HIS A 51 -4.02 -4.01 0.91
N VAL A 52 -2.92 -3.29 1.23
CA VAL A 52 -2.32 -2.30 0.33
C VAL A 52 -1.83 -2.95 -0.97
N ILE A 53 -1.18 -4.11 -0.87
CA ILE A 53 -0.70 -4.87 -2.05
C ILE A 53 -1.87 -5.28 -2.95
N ASN A 54 -2.95 -5.81 -2.36
CA ASN A 54 -4.13 -6.24 -3.12
C ASN A 54 -4.82 -5.05 -3.78
N ARG A 55 -5.02 -3.95 -3.06
CA ARG A 55 -5.61 -2.71 -3.61
C ARG A 55 -4.79 -2.14 -4.76
N ARG A 56 -3.46 -2.18 -4.67
CA ARG A 56 -2.60 -1.74 -5.77
C ARG A 56 -2.78 -2.63 -7.01
N LYS A 57 -2.84 -3.95 -6.84
CA LYS A 57 -3.09 -4.88 -7.95
C LYS A 57 -4.44 -4.60 -8.61
N GLU A 58 -5.49 -4.41 -7.83
CA GLU A 58 -6.83 -4.07 -8.32
C GLU A 58 -6.83 -2.76 -9.13
N LEU A 59 -6.18 -1.71 -8.62
CA LEU A 59 -6.08 -0.43 -9.30
C LEU A 59 -5.24 -0.51 -10.58
N ASN A 60 -4.15 -1.28 -10.58
CA ASN A 60 -3.34 -1.49 -11.77
C ASN A 60 -4.11 -2.28 -12.83
N ILE A 61 -4.88 -3.30 -12.45
CA ILE A 61 -5.76 -4.04 -13.37
C ILE A 61 -6.87 -3.12 -13.90
N GLY A 62 -7.50 -2.33 -13.02
CA GLY A 62 -8.50 -1.34 -13.40
C GLY A 62 -7.96 -0.30 -14.39
N PHE A 63 -6.75 0.21 -14.15
CA PHE A 63 -6.07 1.16 -15.02
C PHE A 63 -5.72 0.56 -16.40
N LEU A 64 -5.26 -0.70 -16.44
CA LEU A 64 -5.00 -1.40 -17.71
C LEU A 64 -6.30 -1.63 -18.49
N ASN A 65 -7.38 -1.99 -17.81
CA ASN A 65 -8.69 -2.21 -18.43
C ASN A 65 -9.31 -0.91 -18.97
N THR A 66 -9.24 0.20 -18.22
CA THR A 66 -9.75 1.51 -18.66
C THR A 66 -8.89 2.08 -19.78
N SER A 67 -7.56 1.98 -19.69
CA SER A 67 -6.66 2.47 -20.74
C SER A 67 -6.85 1.70 -22.05
N SER A 68 -7.01 0.38 -22.01
CA SER A 68 -7.28 -0.44 -23.20
C SER A 68 -8.61 -0.04 -23.87
N THR A 69 -9.64 0.26 -23.06
CA THR A 69 -10.95 0.71 -23.57
C THR A 69 -10.87 2.11 -24.17
N LEU A 70 -10.13 3.03 -23.53
CA LEU A 70 -9.94 4.39 -24.04
C LEU A 70 -9.17 4.40 -25.36
N ILE A 71 -8.12 3.58 -25.51
CA ILE A 71 -7.37 3.44 -26.77
C ILE A 71 -8.27 2.91 -27.89
N ALA A 72 -9.17 1.95 -27.60
CA ALA A 72 -10.13 1.41 -28.57
C ALA A 72 -11.19 2.44 -29.02
N LEU A 73 -11.44 3.48 -28.22
CA LEU A 73 -12.41 4.55 -28.51
C LEU A 73 -11.76 5.78 -29.18
N MET A 74 -10.43 5.80 -29.36
CA MET A 74 -9.78 6.90 -30.07
C MET A 74 -10.06 6.78 -31.58
N PRO A 75 -10.58 7.82 -32.26
CA PRO A 75 -10.76 7.78 -33.70
C PRO A 75 -9.40 7.63 -34.38
N GLN A 76 -9.23 6.53 -35.13
CA GLN A 76 -8.06 6.31 -35.97
C GLN A 76 -8.03 7.41 -37.03
N LYS A 77 -7.11 8.37 -36.86
CA LYS A 77 -6.95 9.48 -37.80
C LYS A 77 -6.37 8.91 -39.10
N ILE A 78 -7.17 8.95 -40.17
CA ILE A 78 -6.79 8.60 -41.54
C ILE A 78 -5.95 9.74 -42.13
#